data_AF-A0A7U9GSA9-F1
#
_entry.id   AF-A0A7U9GSA9-F1
#
_cell.length_a   1.000
_cell.length_b   1.000
_cell.length_c   1.000
_cell.angle_alpha   90.00
_cell.angle_beta   90.00
_cell.angle_gamma   90.00
#
_symmetry.space_group_name_H-M   'P 1'
#
loop_
_entity.id
_entity.type
_entity.pdbx_description
1 polymer ?
#
loop_
_entity_poly.entity_id
_entity_poly.type
_entity_poly.pdbx_seq_one_letter_code
_entity_poly.pdbx_strand_id
1 'polypeptide(L)'
;MTTIAYALPDLGRLNESREAIRYQAIIGSANLYIKALSDELLSLNTAVSDLDLAAANAITTAISVLETDELSENLQALASLGEAESTPQAANARKLYSQAVTGLIRLCIDQMTTLHLSLHNGVFGVQSIAISNNRFRLEELATAKVDLDREYTAEKIPLAQLKDDEAVLNLAIAEFEKLTVIDRIKPLFEQLKAMFSGKPKSPEALALEAGLLVATKFLDEGNELIKYKDLLRARQILQTRLDQREERVASLAKQLRDNDDKSRQLTDTQKVLPHRQTYVSETGKLTEALSAFLSAVTASPNDNILLRGERVLEHSQALRNYLYPLQGRWLRG
;
A
#
# COMPACT_ATOMS: atom_id res chain seq x y z
N MET A 1 -11.84 47.33 0.73
CA MET A 1 -12.24 45.94 1.08
C MET A 1 -11.16 45.02 0.55
N THR A 2 -10.76 43.99 1.32
CA THR A 2 -9.70 43.05 0.94
C THR A 2 -10.29 41.90 0.14
N THR A 3 -9.83 41.71 -1.09
CA THR A 3 -10.20 40.58 -1.95
C THR A 3 -9.69 39.27 -1.34
N ILE A 4 -10.56 38.27 -1.20
CA ILE A 4 -10.17 36.94 -0.69
C ILE A 4 -9.32 36.24 -1.75
N ALA A 5 -8.13 35.78 -1.37
CA ALA A 5 -7.32 34.91 -2.20
C ALA A 5 -7.61 33.45 -1.86
N TYR A 6 -8.17 32.70 -2.81
CA TYR A 6 -8.45 31.28 -2.65
C TYR A 6 -7.25 30.43 -3.09
N ALA A 7 -6.83 29.48 -2.25
CA ALA A 7 -5.78 28.53 -2.59
C ALA A 7 -6.32 27.50 -3.60
N LEU A 8 -5.69 27.41 -4.78
CA LEU A 8 -6.08 26.43 -5.78
C LEU A 8 -5.62 25.01 -5.38
N PRO A 9 -6.52 24.01 -5.48
CA PRO A 9 -6.14 22.60 -5.41
C PRO A 9 -5.19 22.23 -6.56
N ASP A 10 -4.17 21.43 -6.24
CA ASP A 10 -3.33 20.77 -7.22
C ASP A 10 -4.04 19.51 -7.72
N LEU A 11 -4.71 19.66 -8.87
CA LEU A 11 -5.48 18.57 -9.48
C LEU A 11 -4.60 17.38 -9.90
N GLY A 12 -3.33 17.62 -10.23
CA GLY A 12 -2.40 16.53 -10.58
C GLY A 12 -2.09 15.66 -9.37
N ARG A 13 -1.83 16.30 -8.21
CA ARG A 13 -1.62 15.58 -6.94
C ARG A 13 -2.87 14.87 -6.45
N LEU A 14 -4.06 15.45 -6.66
CA LEU A 14 -5.33 14.79 -6.35
C LEU A 14 -5.45 13.48 -7.12
N ASN A 15 -5.23 13.51 -8.43
CA ASN A 15 -5.34 12.33 -9.28
C ASN A 15 -4.29 11.28 -9.01
N GLU A 16 -3.04 11.67 -8.83
CA GLU A 16 -1.99 10.75 -8.40
C GLU A 16 -2.38 10.04 -7.10
N SER A 17 -2.95 10.78 -6.15
CA SER A 17 -3.41 10.22 -4.88
C SER A 17 -4.61 9.27 -5.07
N ARG A 18 -5.60 9.64 -5.91
CA ARG A 18 -6.75 8.79 -6.24
C ARG A 18 -6.31 7.47 -6.83
N GLU A 19 -5.45 7.52 -7.85
CA GLU A 19 -4.98 6.33 -8.56
C GLU A 19 -4.11 5.46 -7.66
N ALA A 20 -3.24 6.03 -6.84
CA ALA A 20 -2.44 5.27 -5.88
C ALA A 20 -3.30 4.56 -4.83
N ILE A 21 -4.29 5.27 -4.26
CA ILE A 21 -5.23 4.69 -3.29
C ILE A 21 -6.06 3.58 -3.95
N ARG A 22 -6.60 3.83 -5.15
CA ARG A 22 -7.40 2.87 -5.90
C ARG A 22 -6.60 1.64 -6.29
N TYR A 23 -5.38 1.82 -6.77
CA TYR A 23 -4.47 0.72 -7.11
C TYR A 23 -4.21 -0.15 -5.88
N GLN A 24 -3.88 0.46 -4.73
CA GLN A 24 -3.63 -0.31 -3.52
C GLN A 24 -4.90 -1.01 -3.01
N ALA A 25 -6.07 -0.38 -3.15
CA ALA A 25 -7.35 -0.92 -2.73
C ALA A 25 -7.90 -2.03 -3.62
N ILE A 26 -7.58 -2.07 -4.92
CA ILE A 26 -8.08 -3.08 -5.86
C ILE A 26 -7.01 -4.16 -6.13
N ILE A 27 -5.79 -3.74 -6.45
CA ILE A 27 -4.71 -4.64 -6.84
C ILE A 27 -3.91 -5.06 -5.61
N GLY A 28 -3.51 -4.08 -4.78
CA GLY A 28 -2.71 -4.34 -3.58
C GLY A 28 -3.45 -5.16 -2.51
N SER A 29 -4.78 -5.08 -2.46
CA SER A 29 -5.62 -5.75 -1.46
C SER A 29 -6.01 -7.19 -1.83
N ALA A 30 -5.99 -7.54 -3.13
CA ALA A 30 -6.61 -8.74 -3.66
C ALA A 30 -6.11 -10.06 -3.03
N ASN A 31 -4.85 -10.08 -2.60
CA ASN A 31 -4.21 -11.26 -2.03
C ASN A 31 -3.60 -10.98 -0.64
N LEU A 32 -4.10 -9.96 0.07
CA LEU A 32 -3.62 -9.69 1.43
C LEU A 32 -3.97 -10.84 2.36
N TYR A 33 -2.95 -11.34 3.07
CA TYR A 33 -3.15 -12.43 4.03
C TYR A 33 -3.97 -12.01 5.26
N ILE A 34 -4.09 -10.70 5.54
CA ILE A 34 -4.98 -10.13 6.56
C ILE A 34 -6.15 -9.45 5.87
N LYS A 35 -7.32 -10.11 5.89
CA LYS A 35 -8.55 -9.59 5.27
C LYS A 35 -8.97 -8.21 5.79
N ALA A 36 -8.83 -7.96 7.09
CA ALA A 36 -9.18 -6.67 7.68
C ALA A 36 -8.43 -5.49 7.03
N LEU A 37 -7.17 -5.68 6.60
CA LEU A 37 -6.42 -4.64 5.88
C LEU A 37 -6.97 -4.38 4.47
N SER A 38 -7.49 -5.42 3.82
CA SER A 38 -8.19 -5.25 2.54
C SER A 38 -9.46 -4.41 2.74
N ASP A 39 -10.22 -4.69 3.79
CA ASP A 39 -11.45 -3.96 4.11
C ASP A 39 -11.17 -2.48 4.43
N GLU A 40 -10.09 -2.19 5.19
CA GLU A 40 -9.62 -0.83 5.46
C GLU A 40 -9.26 -0.06 4.18
N LEU A 41 -8.50 -0.69 3.26
CA LEU A 41 -8.12 -0.07 1.99
C LEU A 41 -9.32 0.18 1.06
N LEU A 42 -10.25 -0.78 1.00
CA LEU A 42 -11.50 -0.63 0.24
C LEU A 42 -12.36 0.50 0.82
N SER A 43 -12.47 0.58 2.15
CA SER A 43 -13.19 1.65 2.83
C SER A 43 -12.58 3.02 2.52
N LEU A 44 -11.24 3.14 2.51
CA LEU A 44 -10.56 4.37 2.10
C LEU A 44 -10.90 4.76 0.66
N ASN A 45 -10.82 3.82 -0.28
CA ASN A 45 -11.12 4.09 -1.70
C ASN A 45 -12.58 4.51 -1.91
N THR A 46 -13.52 3.88 -1.22
CA THR A 46 -14.93 4.27 -1.25
C THR A 46 -15.12 5.68 -0.71
N ALA A 47 -14.54 6.00 0.45
CA ALA A 47 -14.65 7.34 1.05
C ALA A 47 -14.04 8.43 0.15
N VAL A 48 -12.93 8.14 -0.54
CA VAL A 48 -12.33 9.03 -1.54
C VAL A 48 -13.30 9.26 -2.70
N SER A 49 -13.89 8.20 -3.24
CA SER A 49 -14.84 8.26 -4.36
C SER A 49 -16.11 9.06 -4.01
N ASP A 50 -16.64 8.84 -2.81
CA ASP A 50 -17.82 9.56 -2.31
C ASP A 50 -17.52 11.05 -2.13
N LEU A 51 -16.35 11.38 -1.57
CA LEU A 51 -15.92 12.78 -1.42
C LEU A 51 -15.69 13.45 -2.78
N ASP A 52 -15.16 12.74 -3.78
CA ASP A 52 -14.98 13.28 -5.12
C ASP A 52 -16.30 13.65 -5.77
N LEU A 53 -17.32 12.79 -5.63
CA LEU A 53 -18.67 13.07 -6.09
C LEU A 53 -19.28 14.26 -5.33
N ALA A 54 -19.13 14.29 -4.00
CA ALA A 54 -19.63 15.38 -3.17
C ALA A 54 -18.97 16.72 -3.57
N ALA A 55 -17.67 16.73 -3.85
CA ALA A 55 -16.94 17.91 -4.27
C ALA A 55 -17.36 18.39 -5.66
N ALA A 56 -17.50 17.50 -6.64
CA ALA A 56 -17.99 17.85 -7.96
C ALA A 56 -19.41 18.45 -7.91
N ASN A 57 -20.29 17.85 -7.11
CA ASN A 57 -21.64 18.36 -6.88
C ASN A 57 -21.63 19.70 -6.15
N ALA A 58 -20.78 19.87 -5.13
CA ALA A 58 -20.65 21.12 -4.39
C ALA A 58 -20.13 22.25 -5.26
N ILE A 59 -19.14 22.00 -6.12
CA ILE A 59 -18.64 22.99 -7.09
C ILE A 59 -19.76 23.45 -8.02
N THR A 60 -20.47 22.50 -8.63
CA THR A 60 -21.56 22.81 -9.58
C THR A 60 -22.71 23.54 -8.89
N THR A 61 -23.11 23.09 -7.71
CA THR A 61 -24.20 23.69 -6.95
C THR A 61 -23.82 25.08 -6.47
N ALA A 62 -22.62 25.27 -5.92
CA ALA A 62 -22.14 26.57 -5.49
C ALA A 62 -22.12 27.58 -6.65
N ILE A 63 -21.69 27.19 -7.85
CA ILE A 63 -21.71 28.09 -9.01
C ILE A 63 -23.12 28.63 -9.28
N SER A 64 -24.15 27.79 -9.18
CA SER A 64 -25.56 28.19 -9.38
C SER A 64 -26.09 29.03 -8.20
N VAL A 65 -25.78 28.65 -6.95
CA VAL A 65 -26.17 29.40 -5.74
C VAL A 65 -25.59 30.81 -5.72
N LEU A 66 -24.42 31.00 -6.33
CA LEU A 66 -23.73 32.28 -6.44
C LEU A 66 -24.16 33.08 -7.67
N GLU A 67 -25.18 32.65 -8.42
CA GLU A 67 -25.84 33.50 -9.43
C GLU A 67 -26.60 34.61 -8.71
N THR A 68 -26.14 35.85 -8.89
CA THR A 68 -26.61 37.00 -8.11
C THR A 68 -27.41 38.02 -8.93
N ASP A 69 -27.92 37.64 -10.10
CA ASP A 69 -28.64 38.57 -11.00
C ASP A 69 -29.88 39.15 -10.30
N GLU A 70 -30.71 38.28 -9.70
CA GLU A 70 -31.89 38.72 -8.94
C GLU A 70 -31.52 39.59 -7.73
N LEU A 71 -30.43 39.26 -7.02
CA LEU A 71 -29.94 40.06 -5.90
C LEU A 71 -29.50 41.46 -6.38
N SER A 72 -28.77 41.52 -7.50
CA SER A 72 -28.31 42.77 -8.10
C SER A 72 -29.48 43.65 -8.53
N GLU A 73 -30.49 43.08 -9.21
CA GLU A 73 -31.69 43.80 -9.62
C GLU A 73 -32.45 44.40 -8.43
N ASN A 74 -32.67 43.60 -7.37
CA ASN A 74 -33.35 44.07 -6.16
C ASN A 74 -32.54 45.14 -5.41
N LEU A 75 -31.21 45.05 -5.38
CA LEU A 75 -30.34 46.07 -4.79
C LEU A 75 -30.37 47.38 -5.57
N GLN A 76 -30.33 47.31 -6.91
CA GLN A 76 -30.43 48.50 -7.77
C GLN A 76 -31.79 49.19 -7.62
N ALA A 77 -32.88 48.42 -7.56
CA ALA A 77 -34.22 48.96 -7.27
C ALA A 77 -34.27 49.62 -5.89
N LEU A 78 -33.70 48.99 -4.86
CA LEU A 78 -33.66 49.55 -3.51
C LEU A 78 -32.84 50.84 -3.43
N ALA A 79 -31.69 50.90 -4.11
CA ALA A 79 -30.85 52.10 -4.19
C ALA A 79 -31.55 53.24 -4.95
N SER A 80 -32.31 52.93 -6.00
CA SER A 80 -33.00 53.91 -6.84
C SER A 80 -34.19 54.58 -6.15
N LEU A 81 -34.82 53.91 -5.18
CA LEU A 81 -35.96 54.46 -4.44
C LEU A 81 -35.59 55.60 -3.48
N GLY A 82 -34.29 55.79 -3.19
CA GLY A 82 -33.76 56.86 -2.31
C GLY A 82 -34.35 56.87 -0.90
N GLU A 83 -33.73 57.55 0.06
CA GLU A 83 -34.37 57.78 1.37
C GLU A 83 -35.39 58.92 1.32
N ALA A 84 -35.25 59.85 0.38
CA ALA A 84 -36.00 61.10 0.31
C ALA A 84 -37.44 60.98 -0.24
N GLU A 85 -37.78 59.89 -0.92
CA GLU A 85 -39.10 59.70 -1.51
C GLU A 85 -40.10 59.17 -0.46
N SER A 86 -40.93 60.08 0.08
CA SER A 86 -41.79 59.81 1.25
C SER A 86 -43.20 59.31 0.91
N THR A 87 -43.45 58.83 -0.32
CA THR A 87 -44.78 58.34 -0.68
C THR A 87 -45.06 56.98 -0.01
N PRO A 88 -46.32 56.66 0.36
CA PRO A 88 -46.68 55.34 0.88
C PRO A 88 -46.31 54.20 -0.08
N GLN A 89 -46.35 54.46 -1.38
CA GLN A 89 -45.95 53.51 -2.42
C GLN A 89 -44.45 53.24 -2.40
N ALA A 90 -43.61 54.29 -2.31
CA ALA A 90 -42.15 54.15 -2.20
C ALA A 90 -41.76 53.46 -0.88
N ALA A 91 -42.45 53.73 0.23
CA ALA A 91 -42.24 53.03 1.49
C ALA A 91 -42.57 51.54 1.39
N ASN A 92 -43.69 51.18 0.75
CA ASN A 92 -44.05 49.77 0.53
C ASN A 92 -43.07 49.06 -0.41
N ALA A 93 -42.65 49.71 -1.50
CA ALA A 93 -41.65 49.16 -2.42
C ALA A 93 -40.31 48.91 -1.72
N ARG A 94 -39.80 49.88 -0.95
CA ARG A 94 -38.57 49.70 -0.14
C ARG A 94 -38.66 48.50 0.80
N LYS A 95 -39.81 48.30 1.45
CA LYS A 95 -40.05 47.14 2.31
C LYS A 95 -39.97 45.83 1.52
N LEU A 96 -40.65 45.74 0.38
CA LEU A 96 -40.67 44.53 -0.46
C LEU A 96 -39.27 44.20 -0.98
N TYR A 97 -38.55 45.17 -1.56
CA TYR A 97 -37.19 44.96 -2.05
C TYR A 97 -36.22 44.60 -0.92
N SER A 98 -36.31 45.25 0.25
CA SER A 98 -35.48 44.89 1.41
C SER A 98 -35.74 43.46 1.89
N GLN A 99 -37.01 43.02 1.86
CA GLN A 99 -37.38 41.64 2.20
C GLN A 99 -36.82 40.64 1.17
N ALA A 100 -36.92 40.95 -0.12
CA ALA A 100 -36.37 40.12 -1.19
C ALA A 100 -34.85 39.98 -1.06
N VAL A 101 -34.12 41.10 -0.93
CA VAL A 101 -32.66 41.10 -0.70
C VAL A 101 -32.28 40.28 0.52
N THR A 102 -32.99 40.46 1.64
CA THR A 102 -32.74 39.69 2.87
C THR A 102 -32.96 38.19 2.64
N GLY A 103 -34.03 37.82 1.92
CA GLY A 103 -34.34 36.44 1.58
C GLY A 103 -33.28 35.79 0.71
N LEU A 104 -32.82 36.49 -0.34
CA LEU A 104 -31.77 36.02 -1.26
C LEU A 104 -30.42 35.85 -0.57
N ILE A 105 -30.01 36.83 0.26
CA ILE A 105 -28.78 36.73 1.06
C ILE A 105 -28.84 35.52 1.99
N ARG A 106 -29.97 35.32 2.68
CA ARG A 106 -30.15 34.18 3.58
C ARG A 106 -30.09 32.85 2.82
N LEU A 107 -30.80 32.74 1.70
CA LEU A 107 -30.81 31.54 0.86
C LEU A 107 -29.39 31.16 0.42
N CYS A 108 -28.62 32.14 -0.07
CA CYS A 108 -27.23 31.96 -0.46
C CYS A 108 -26.39 31.43 0.71
N ILE A 109 -26.46 32.07 1.88
CA ILE A 109 -25.70 31.66 3.08
C ILE A 109 -26.09 30.25 3.53
N ASP A 110 -27.37 29.94 3.61
CA ASP A 110 -27.87 28.64 4.07
C ASP A 110 -27.43 27.49 3.14
N GLN A 111 -27.53 27.71 1.82
CA GLN A 111 -27.09 26.74 0.81
C GLN A 111 -25.57 26.56 0.84
N MET A 112 -24.81 27.66 0.88
CA MET A 112 -23.34 27.59 0.95
C MET A 112 -22.85 26.95 2.25
N THR A 113 -23.55 27.15 3.36
CA THR A 113 -23.28 26.48 4.64
C THR A 113 -23.50 24.97 4.52
N THR A 114 -24.59 24.54 3.87
CA THR A 114 -24.87 23.12 3.63
C THR A 114 -23.77 22.47 2.79
N LEU A 115 -23.33 23.13 1.72
CA LEU A 115 -22.23 22.65 0.87
C LEU A 115 -20.90 22.56 1.64
N HIS A 116 -20.58 23.60 2.42
CA HIS A 116 -19.38 23.61 3.26
C HIS A 116 -19.37 22.46 4.27
N LEU A 117 -20.47 22.24 5.00
CA LEU A 117 -20.57 21.17 5.99
C LEU A 117 -20.47 19.78 5.35
N SER A 118 -21.12 19.57 4.20
CA SER A 118 -21.03 18.30 3.47
C SER A 118 -19.58 17.98 3.08
N LEU A 119 -18.88 18.96 2.51
CA LEU A 119 -17.47 18.81 2.13
C LEU A 119 -16.55 18.63 3.34
N HIS A 120 -16.73 19.44 4.38
CA HIS A 120 -15.94 19.35 5.60
C HIS A 120 -16.05 17.96 6.25
N ASN A 121 -17.27 17.45 6.37
CA ASN A 121 -17.54 16.12 6.92
C ASN A 121 -16.95 15.01 6.05
N GLY A 122 -17.02 15.14 4.71
CA GLY A 122 -16.42 14.17 3.80
C GLY A 122 -14.89 14.16 3.88
N VAL A 123 -14.25 15.33 3.93
CA VAL A 123 -12.79 15.47 4.15
C VAL A 123 -12.38 14.82 5.46
N PHE A 124 -13.10 15.12 6.55
CA PHE A 124 -12.86 14.50 7.85
C PHE A 124 -13.06 12.98 7.79
N GLY A 125 -14.11 12.51 7.11
CA GLY A 125 -14.39 11.09 6.90
C GLY A 125 -13.20 10.36 6.29
N VAL A 126 -12.67 10.85 5.17
CA VAL A 126 -11.48 10.28 4.52
C VAL A 126 -10.25 10.33 5.44
N GLN A 127 -10.02 11.45 6.13
CA GLN A 127 -8.89 11.60 7.04
C GLN A 127 -8.96 10.62 8.22
N SER A 128 -10.17 10.31 8.69
CA SER A 128 -10.44 9.46 9.85
C SER A 128 -10.36 7.96 9.58
N ILE A 129 -10.37 7.53 8.31
CA ILE A 129 -10.25 6.10 7.96
C ILE A 129 -8.95 5.54 8.55
N ALA A 130 -9.07 4.59 9.46
CA ALA A 130 -7.92 3.94 10.07
C ALA A 130 -7.27 2.98 9.07
N ILE A 131 -5.95 3.10 8.92
CA ILE A 131 -5.10 2.11 8.25
C ILE A 131 -4.18 1.55 9.32
N SER A 132 -4.36 0.28 9.65
CA SER A 132 -3.61 -0.39 10.72
C SER A 132 -2.12 -0.43 10.38
N ASN A 133 -1.26 0.03 11.29
CA ASN A 133 0.20 0.12 11.05
C ASN A 133 0.95 -1.22 11.13
N ASN A 134 0.30 -2.25 11.68
CA ASN A 134 0.80 -3.61 11.83
C ASN A 134 2.19 -3.75 12.48
N ARG A 135 2.61 -2.77 13.28
CA ARG A 135 3.97 -2.71 13.84
C ARG A 135 4.34 -3.99 14.61
N PHE A 136 3.46 -4.43 15.50
CA PHE A 136 3.67 -5.65 16.27
C PHE A 136 3.82 -6.88 15.36
N ARG A 137 3.00 -7.00 14.31
CA ARG A 137 3.07 -8.15 13.40
C ARG A 137 4.34 -8.12 12.53
N LEU A 138 4.80 -6.93 12.14
CA LEU A 138 6.09 -6.75 11.46
C LEU A 138 7.27 -7.16 12.36
N GLU A 139 7.24 -6.81 13.65
CA GLU A 139 8.26 -7.22 14.63
C GLU A 139 8.26 -8.74 14.85
N GLU A 140 7.08 -9.37 14.93
CA GLU A 140 6.95 -10.83 15.00
C GLU A 140 7.52 -11.52 13.74
N LEU A 141 7.20 -11.00 12.55
CA LEU A 141 7.70 -11.55 11.28
C LEU A 141 9.22 -11.40 11.18
N ALA A 142 9.77 -10.25 11.58
CA ALA A 142 11.21 -10.01 11.61
C ALA A 142 11.94 -10.98 12.55
N THR A 143 11.37 -11.25 13.74
CA THR A 143 11.92 -12.23 14.69
C THR A 143 11.88 -13.63 14.09
N ALA A 144 10.74 -14.04 13.55
CA ALA A 144 10.59 -15.35 12.91
C ALA A 144 11.54 -15.53 11.71
N LYS A 145 11.82 -14.47 10.95
CA LYS A 145 12.80 -14.50 9.86
C LYS A 145 14.21 -14.82 10.36
N VAL A 146 14.65 -14.21 11.46
CA VAL A 146 15.97 -14.48 12.05
C VAL A 146 16.10 -15.95 12.45
N ASP A 147 15.08 -16.51 13.09
CA ASP A 147 15.08 -17.93 13.48
C ASP A 147 15.08 -18.86 12.25
N LEU A 148 14.27 -18.56 11.25
CA LEU A 148 14.22 -19.34 9.99
C LEU A 148 15.54 -19.27 9.22
N ASP A 149 16.19 -18.11 9.13
CA ASP A 149 17.49 -17.95 8.47
C ASP A 149 18.59 -18.73 9.18
N ARG A 150 18.56 -18.75 10.53
CA ARG A 150 19.48 -19.56 11.33
C ARG A 150 19.28 -21.04 11.05
N GLU A 151 18.05 -21.54 11.07
CA GLU A 151 17.75 -22.95 10.77
C GLU A 151 18.13 -23.32 9.34
N TYR A 152 17.81 -22.45 8.37
CA TYR A 152 18.13 -22.66 6.96
C TYR A 152 19.65 -22.76 6.73
N THR A 153 20.42 -21.89 7.38
CA THR A 153 21.89 -21.90 7.30
C THR A 153 22.47 -23.15 7.98
N ALA A 154 21.91 -23.53 9.14
CA ALA A 154 22.32 -24.73 9.86
C ALA A 154 22.07 -26.03 9.08
N GLU A 155 21.01 -26.09 8.26
CA GLU A 155 20.71 -27.26 7.41
C GLU A 155 21.51 -27.29 6.10
N LYS A 156 21.88 -26.12 5.56
CA LYS A 156 22.65 -26.03 4.31
C LYS A 156 24.04 -26.64 4.40
N ILE A 157 24.74 -26.46 5.53
CA ILE A 157 26.11 -26.95 5.71
C ILE A 157 26.15 -28.50 5.72
N PRO A 158 25.35 -29.21 6.54
CA PRO A 158 25.27 -30.67 6.47
C PRO A 158 24.80 -31.18 5.12
N LEU A 159 23.87 -30.49 4.45
CA LEU A 159 23.43 -30.90 3.11
C LEU A 159 24.58 -30.85 2.09
N ALA A 160 25.39 -29.79 2.11
CA ALA A 160 26.58 -29.71 1.25
C ALA A 160 27.56 -30.85 1.53
N GLN A 161 27.83 -31.14 2.81
CA GLN A 161 28.70 -32.26 3.21
C GLN A 161 28.17 -33.62 2.73
N LEU A 162 26.85 -33.86 2.82
CA LEU A 162 26.26 -35.10 2.31
C LEU A 162 26.38 -35.22 0.78
N LYS A 163 26.30 -34.11 0.04
CA LYS A 163 26.51 -34.10 -1.42
C LYS A 163 27.95 -34.40 -1.81
N ASP A 164 28.90 -33.86 -1.04
CA ASP A 164 30.32 -34.18 -1.22
C ASP A 164 30.60 -35.65 -0.91
N ASP A 165 30.07 -36.16 0.20
CA ASP A 165 30.15 -37.58 0.58
C ASP A 165 29.49 -38.47 -0.51
N GLU A 166 28.39 -38.04 -1.13
CA GLU A 166 27.73 -38.78 -2.23
C GLU A 166 28.59 -38.87 -3.47
N ALA A 167 29.20 -37.76 -3.89
CA ALA A 167 30.09 -37.74 -5.04
C ALA A 167 31.28 -38.70 -4.82
N VAL A 168 31.90 -38.67 -3.64
CA VAL A 168 33.02 -39.55 -3.27
C VAL A 168 32.60 -41.02 -3.26
N LEU A 169 31.46 -41.35 -2.65
CA LEU A 169 30.96 -42.72 -2.59
C LEU A 169 30.58 -43.25 -3.98
N ASN A 170 30.00 -42.41 -4.84
CA ASN A 170 29.64 -42.78 -6.21
C ASN A 170 30.85 -43.06 -7.09
N LEU A 171 31.92 -42.26 -6.94
CA LEU A 171 33.19 -42.53 -7.61
C LEU A 171 33.79 -43.87 -7.19
N ALA A 172 33.82 -44.16 -5.88
CA ALA A 172 34.34 -45.43 -5.38
C ALA A 172 33.54 -46.65 -5.88
N ILE A 173 32.21 -46.54 -5.93
CA ILE A 173 31.36 -47.60 -6.48
C ILE A 173 31.64 -47.80 -7.98
N ALA A 174 31.79 -46.72 -8.75
CA ALA A 174 32.13 -46.81 -10.17
C ALA A 174 33.50 -47.47 -10.40
N GLU A 175 34.52 -47.13 -9.60
CA GLU A 175 35.82 -47.80 -9.66
C GLU A 175 35.74 -49.29 -9.28
N PHE A 176 34.90 -49.64 -8.29
CA PHE A 176 34.66 -51.02 -7.93
C PHE A 176 33.97 -51.82 -9.05
N GLU A 177 33.02 -51.20 -9.76
CA GLU A 177 32.28 -51.82 -10.86
C GLU A 177 33.15 -52.10 -12.10
N LYS A 178 34.17 -51.28 -12.35
CA LYS A 178 35.17 -51.49 -13.44
C LYS A 178 35.99 -52.77 -13.25
N LEU A 179 36.05 -53.30 -12.03
CA LEU A 179 36.76 -54.54 -11.73
C LEU A 179 35.90 -55.74 -12.16
N THR A 180 36.40 -56.50 -13.14
CA THR A 180 35.69 -57.61 -13.77
C THR A 180 35.33 -58.73 -12.80
N VAL A 181 34.22 -59.44 -13.06
CA VAL A 181 33.59 -60.45 -12.17
C VAL A 181 34.54 -61.55 -11.68
N ILE A 182 35.63 -61.83 -12.41
CA ILE A 182 36.65 -62.84 -12.07
C ILE A 182 37.58 -62.38 -10.92
N ASP A 183 37.75 -61.06 -10.70
CA ASP A 183 38.58 -60.48 -9.63
C ASP A 183 37.82 -60.30 -8.29
N ARG A 184 36.50 -60.55 -8.27
CA ARG A 184 35.59 -60.01 -7.25
C ARG A 184 35.57 -60.69 -5.88
N ILE A 185 36.18 -61.86 -5.67
CA ILE A 185 35.89 -62.65 -4.45
C ILE A 185 37.09 -62.90 -3.51
N LYS A 186 38.35 -62.71 -3.92
CA LYS A 186 39.52 -62.92 -3.02
C LYS A 186 40.76 -62.04 -3.27
N PRO A 187 41.17 -61.72 -4.51
CA PRO A 187 42.43 -60.99 -4.74
C PRO A 187 42.35 -59.49 -4.45
N LEU A 188 41.16 -58.88 -4.57
CA LEU A 188 41.00 -57.43 -4.40
C LEU A 188 41.37 -56.94 -2.99
N PHE A 189 41.14 -57.77 -1.98
CA PHE A 189 41.40 -57.42 -0.59
C PHE A 189 42.89 -57.46 -0.25
N GLU A 190 43.60 -58.45 -0.79
CA GLU A 190 45.06 -58.55 -0.74
C GLU A 190 45.71 -57.45 -1.61
N GLN A 191 45.12 -57.10 -2.76
CA GLN A 191 45.58 -55.99 -3.61
C GLN A 191 45.33 -54.61 -2.99
N LEU A 192 44.22 -54.41 -2.29
CA LEU A 192 43.99 -53.19 -1.50
C LEU A 192 45.02 -53.09 -0.38
N LYS A 193 45.20 -54.14 0.44
CA LYS A 193 46.28 -54.20 1.46
C LYS A 193 47.68 -53.96 0.87
N ALA A 194 47.97 -54.49 -0.31
CA ALA A 194 49.25 -54.30 -1.01
C ALA A 194 49.39 -52.91 -1.69
N MET A 195 48.29 -52.23 -2.03
CA MET A 195 48.30 -50.84 -2.49
C MET A 195 48.51 -49.85 -1.33
N PHE A 196 48.23 -50.25 -0.09
CA PHE A 196 48.50 -49.45 1.11
C PHE A 196 49.96 -49.55 1.62
N SER A 197 50.80 -50.42 1.05
CA SER A 197 52.21 -50.57 1.42
C SER A 197 53.18 -49.84 0.46
N GLY A 198 53.35 -48.53 0.68
CA GLY A 198 54.61 -47.83 0.37
C GLY A 198 54.91 -47.36 -1.06
N LYS A 199 53.96 -47.39 -2.01
CA LYS A 199 54.08 -46.75 -3.33
C LYS A 199 53.12 -45.55 -3.46
N PRO A 200 53.40 -44.54 -4.32
CA PRO A 200 52.43 -43.47 -4.58
C PRO A 200 51.12 -44.09 -5.11
N LYS A 201 50.01 -43.77 -4.43
CA LYS A 201 48.68 -44.34 -4.72
C LYS A 201 48.19 -43.81 -6.08
N SER A 202 47.60 -44.69 -6.90
CA SER A 202 46.94 -44.28 -8.13
C SER A 202 45.65 -43.50 -7.81
N PRO A 203 45.14 -42.66 -8.73
CA PRO A 203 43.88 -41.94 -8.53
C PRO A 203 42.70 -42.86 -8.18
N GLU A 204 42.64 -44.05 -8.75
CA GLU A 204 41.59 -45.05 -8.49
C GLU A 204 41.68 -45.62 -7.07
N ALA A 205 42.91 -45.89 -6.59
CA ALA A 205 43.13 -46.36 -5.22
C ALA A 205 42.75 -45.30 -4.18
N LEU A 206 43.01 -44.02 -4.47
CA LEU A 206 42.59 -42.88 -3.62
C LEU A 206 41.07 -42.71 -3.59
N ALA A 207 40.40 -42.87 -4.73
CA ALA A 207 38.94 -42.79 -4.82
C ALA A 207 38.26 -43.91 -4.01
N LEU A 208 38.76 -45.15 -4.12
CA LEU A 208 38.27 -46.29 -3.34
C LEU A 208 38.48 -46.09 -1.83
N GLU A 209 39.65 -45.61 -1.40
CA GLU A 209 39.93 -45.32 0.01
C GLU A 209 39.01 -44.24 0.56
N ALA A 210 38.81 -43.15 -0.19
CA ALA A 210 37.91 -42.07 0.20
C ALA A 210 36.45 -42.55 0.32
N GLY A 211 35.96 -43.34 -0.64
CA GLY A 211 34.60 -43.88 -0.59
C GLY A 211 34.38 -44.93 0.48
N LEU A 212 35.40 -45.73 0.82
CA LEU A 212 35.35 -46.65 1.97
C LEU A 212 35.24 -45.88 3.29
N LEU A 213 36.03 -44.81 3.46
CA LEU A 213 35.92 -43.91 4.61
C LEU A 213 34.51 -43.30 4.71
N VAL A 214 33.96 -42.82 3.60
CA VAL A 214 32.57 -42.32 3.58
C VAL A 214 31.60 -43.44 3.99
N ALA A 215 31.70 -44.63 3.41
CA ALA A 215 30.81 -45.74 3.75
C ALA A 215 30.88 -46.13 5.25
N THR A 216 32.06 -46.13 5.87
CA THR A 216 32.19 -46.35 7.33
C THR A 216 31.45 -45.31 8.17
N LYS A 217 31.28 -44.07 7.70
CA LYS A 217 30.51 -43.04 8.43
C LYS A 217 29.00 -43.35 8.48
N PHE A 218 28.49 -44.08 7.49
CA PHE A 218 27.05 -44.32 7.30
C PHE A 218 26.61 -45.73 7.70
N LEU A 219 27.55 -46.66 7.79
CA LEU A 219 27.33 -48.00 8.30
C LEU A 219 27.78 -47.99 9.76
N ASP A 220 26.85 -48.17 10.72
CA ASP A 220 27.14 -48.31 12.16
C ASP A 220 27.89 -49.63 12.49
N GLU A 221 28.84 -50.03 11.64
CA GLU A 221 29.56 -51.29 11.69
C GLU A 221 31.03 -50.99 12.02
N GLY A 222 31.40 -51.24 13.28
CA GLY A 222 32.77 -51.09 13.75
C GLY A 222 33.70 -52.12 13.11
N ASN A 223 34.66 -51.65 12.32
CA ASN A 223 35.86 -52.40 11.90
C ASN A 223 35.65 -53.72 11.12
N GLU A 224 34.48 -53.94 10.50
CA GLU A 224 34.29 -55.07 9.58
C GLU A 224 34.72 -54.72 8.14
N LEU A 225 35.14 -55.74 7.39
CA LEU A 225 35.49 -55.62 5.97
C LEU A 225 34.30 -55.10 5.16
N ILE A 226 34.31 -53.82 4.77
CA ILE A 226 33.31 -53.25 3.85
C ILE A 226 33.39 -53.94 2.48
N LYS A 227 32.29 -54.56 2.06
CA LYS A 227 32.10 -55.19 0.75
C LYS A 227 31.31 -54.27 -0.17
N TYR A 228 31.23 -54.65 -1.44
CA TYR A 228 30.42 -53.94 -2.44
C TYR A 228 28.95 -53.71 -2.02
N LYS A 229 28.33 -54.74 -1.41
CA LYS A 229 26.95 -54.61 -0.89
C LYS A 229 26.83 -53.55 0.21
N ASP A 230 27.89 -53.35 0.97
CA ASP A 230 27.94 -52.39 2.06
C ASP A 230 28.12 -50.97 1.50
N LEU A 231 28.89 -50.78 0.42
CA LEU A 231 28.94 -49.52 -0.33
C LEU A 231 27.55 -49.15 -0.91
N LEU A 232 26.83 -50.12 -1.48
CA LEU A 232 25.46 -49.89 -1.97
C LEU A 232 24.49 -49.56 -0.84
N ARG A 233 24.63 -50.20 0.33
CA ARG A 233 23.83 -49.90 1.53
C ARG A 233 24.14 -48.50 2.08
N ALA A 234 25.41 -48.12 2.15
CA ALA A 234 25.84 -46.78 2.54
C ALA A 234 25.26 -45.73 1.59
N ARG A 235 25.27 -45.99 0.27
CA ARG A 235 24.64 -45.12 -0.73
C ARG A 235 23.14 -44.94 -0.47
N GLN A 236 22.41 -46.02 -0.17
CA GLN A 236 20.98 -45.93 0.14
C GLN A 236 20.70 -45.11 1.41
N ILE A 237 21.49 -45.30 2.46
CA ILE A 237 21.37 -44.52 3.72
C ILE A 237 21.67 -43.04 3.46
N LEU A 238 22.74 -42.76 2.72
CA LEU A 238 23.13 -41.41 2.33
C LEU A 238 22.04 -40.72 1.51
N GLN A 239 21.50 -41.38 0.49
CA GLN A 239 20.41 -40.87 -0.36
C GLN A 239 19.17 -40.56 0.47
N THR A 240 18.79 -41.44 1.40
CA THR A 240 17.66 -41.19 2.31
C THR A 240 17.90 -39.94 3.17
N ARG A 241 19.12 -39.73 3.68
CA ARG A 241 19.47 -38.54 4.47
C ARG A 241 19.53 -37.28 3.61
N LEU A 242 19.97 -37.39 2.35
CA LEU A 242 19.95 -36.31 1.36
C LEU A 242 18.52 -35.86 1.10
N ASP A 243 17.64 -36.78 0.71
CA ASP A 243 16.23 -36.49 0.40
C ASP A 243 15.54 -35.76 1.56
N GLN A 244 15.72 -36.26 2.79
CA GLN A 244 15.17 -35.64 4.00
C GLN A 244 15.68 -34.20 4.21
N ARG A 245 16.99 -33.95 4.02
CA ARG A 245 17.56 -32.62 4.19
C ARG A 245 17.19 -31.67 3.05
N GLU A 246 17.12 -32.16 1.82
CA GLU A 246 16.66 -31.38 0.68
C GLU A 246 15.22 -30.93 0.86
N GLU A 247 14.34 -31.83 1.32
CA GLU A 247 12.96 -31.49 1.67
C GLU A 247 12.91 -30.44 2.80
N ARG A 248 13.72 -30.60 3.85
CA ARG A 248 13.80 -29.62 4.94
C ARG A 248 14.25 -28.25 4.47
N VAL A 249 15.32 -28.18 3.65
CA VAL A 249 15.84 -26.93 3.09
C VAL A 249 14.82 -26.27 2.16
N ALA A 250 14.11 -27.05 1.33
CA ALA A 250 13.05 -26.54 0.47
C ALA A 250 11.86 -25.98 1.28
N SER A 251 11.47 -26.66 2.35
CA SER A 251 10.43 -26.22 3.28
C SER A 251 10.81 -24.91 3.97
N LEU A 252 12.04 -24.80 4.50
CA LEU A 252 12.55 -23.58 5.13
C LEU A 252 12.62 -22.42 4.12
N ALA A 253 13.09 -22.67 2.90
CA ALA A 253 13.12 -21.65 1.83
C ALA A 253 11.71 -21.16 1.44
N LYS A 254 10.70 -22.04 1.50
CA LYS A 254 9.30 -21.62 1.31
C LYS A 254 8.81 -20.76 2.47
N GLN A 255 9.07 -21.15 3.71
CA GLN A 255 8.68 -20.38 4.89
C GLN A 255 9.33 -18.99 4.94
N LEU A 256 10.59 -18.87 4.53
CA LEU A 256 11.28 -17.58 4.38
C LEU A 256 10.59 -16.68 3.35
N ARG A 257 10.28 -17.22 2.17
CA ARG A 257 9.54 -16.48 1.12
C ARG A 257 8.15 -16.04 1.62
N ASP A 258 7.42 -16.94 2.28
CA ASP A 258 6.10 -16.62 2.83
C ASP A 258 6.19 -15.53 3.91
N ASN A 259 7.26 -15.51 4.73
CA ASN A 259 7.51 -14.47 5.73
C ASN A 259 7.82 -13.13 5.07
N ASP A 260 8.70 -13.11 4.07
CA ASP A 260 9.05 -11.91 3.29
C ASP A 260 7.82 -11.34 2.56
N ASP A 261 7.00 -12.20 1.96
CA ASP A 261 5.76 -11.81 1.29
C ASP A 261 4.76 -11.18 2.26
N LYS A 262 4.57 -11.77 3.45
CA LYS A 262 3.72 -11.18 4.50
C LYS A 262 4.25 -9.83 4.94
N SER A 263 5.55 -9.71 5.20
CA SER A 263 6.19 -8.46 5.62
C SER A 263 6.03 -7.35 4.57
N ARG A 264 6.23 -7.70 3.30
CA ARG A 264 6.02 -6.81 2.16
C ARG A 264 4.57 -6.36 2.07
N GLN A 265 3.61 -7.29 2.13
CA GLN A 265 2.17 -6.98 2.09
C GLN A 265 1.75 -5.99 3.20
N LEU A 266 2.25 -6.18 4.43
CA LEU A 266 1.96 -5.26 5.55
C LEU A 266 2.58 -3.87 5.35
N THR A 267 3.77 -3.80 4.74
CA THR A 267 4.45 -2.53 4.49
C THR A 267 3.79 -1.79 3.34
N ASP A 268 3.36 -2.51 2.30
CA ASP A 268 2.71 -1.94 1.13
C ASP A 268 1.36 -1.28 1.46
N THR A 269 0.62 -1.80 2.44
CA THR A 269 -0.65 -1.16 2.88
C THR A 269 -0.42 0.24 3.46
N GLN A 270 0.75 0.51 4.05
CA GLN A 270 1.09 1.83 4.60
C GLN A 270 1.38 2.89 3.53
N LYS A 271 1.68 2.46 2.29
CA LYS A 271 2.03 3.39 1.20
C LYS A 271 0.87 4.31 0.82
N VAL A 272 -0.36 3.99 1.19
CA VAL A 272 -1.52 4.87 0.95
C VAL A 272 -1.55 6.09 1.86
N LEU A 273 -0.86 6.09 3.00
CA LEU A 273 -0.98 7.15 4.00
C LEU A 273 -0.54 8.53 3.48
N PRO A 274 0.61 8.68 2.79
CA PRO A 274 1.00 9.96 2.19
C PRO A 274 0.03 10.43 1.10
N HIS A 275 -0.51 9.51 0.30
CA HIS A 275 -1.50 9.82 -0.73
C HIS A 275 -2.83 10.28 -0.11
N ARG A 276 -3.29 9.63 0.97
CA ARG A 276 -4.46 10.08 1.74
C ARG A 276 -4.26 11.48 2.30
N GLN A 277 -3.10 11.77 2.88
CA GLN A 277 -2.78 13.11 3.41
C GLN A 277 -2.78 14.17 2.32
N THR A 278 -2.18 13.86 1.17
CA THR A 278 -2.15 14.75 0.01
C THR A 278 -3.57 15.00 -0.49
N TYR A 279 -4.36 13.95 -0.69
CA TYR A 279 -5.75 14.06 -1.12
C TYR A 279 -6.62 14.90 -0.16
N VAL A 280 -6.51 14.64 1.14
CA VAL A 280 -7.22 15.41 2.19
C VAL A 280 -6.79 16.87 2.16
N SER A 281 -5.50 17.16 2.04
CA SER A 281 -4.98 18.53 2.00
C SER A 281 -5.46 19.28 0.76
N GLU A 282 -5.43 18.65 -0.41
CA GLU A 282 -5.81 19.30 -1.66
C GLU A 282 -7.33 19.50 -1.76
N THR A 283 -8.14 18.53 -1.32
CA THR A 283 -9.59 18.71 -1.21
C THR A 283 -9.99 19.68 -0.10
N GLY A 284 -9.19 19.74 0.98
CA GLY A 284 -9.37 20.68 2.08
C GLY A 284 -9.36 22.15 1.64
N LYS A 285 -8.58 22.50 0.61
CA LYS A 285 -8.56 23.85 0.03
C LYS A 285 -9.92 24.30 -0.52
N LEU A 286 -10.72 23.38 -1.06
CA LEU A 286 -12.09 23.67 -1.50
C LEU A 286 -12.98 23.98 -0.29
N THR A 287 -12.89 23.18 0.78
CA THR A 287 -13.61 23.41 2.03
C THR A 287 -13.24 24.76 2.66
N GLU A 288 -11.95 25.10 2.66
CA GLU A 288 -11.43 26.39 3.13
C GLU A 288 -11.96 27.56 2.28
N ALA A 289 -12.04 27.42 0.96
CA ALA A 289 -12.58 28.45 0.08
C ALA A 289 -14.05 28.77 0.39
N LEU A 290 -14.87 27.73 0.61
CA LEU A 290 -16.27 27.92 1.02
C LEU A 290 -16.38 28.57 2.41
N SER A 291 -15.53 28.16 3.35
CA SER A 291 -15.48 28.75 4.69
C SER A 291 -15.09 30.23 4.67
N ALA A 292 -14.10 30.59 3.84
CA ALA A 292 -13.64 31.97 3.67
C ALA A 292 -14.74 32.86 3.07
N PHE A 293 -15.47 32.35 2.06
CA PHE A 293 -16.65 33.04 1.52
C PHE A 293 -17.71 33.29 2.60
N LEU A 294 -18.11 32.25 3.34
CA LEU A 294 -19.11 32.34 4.40
C LEU A 294 -18.69 33.36 5.48
N SER A 295 -17.42 33.31 5.88
CA SER A 295 -16.85 34.25 6.87
C SER A 295 -16.93 35.69 6.36
N ALA A 296 -16.61 35.94 5.10
CA ALA A 296 -16.62 37.28 4.54
C ALA A 296 -18.03 37.87 4.45
N VAL A 297 -19.00 37.10 3.93
CA VAL A 297 -20.39 37.57 3.78
C VAL A 297 -21.14 37.71 5.11
N THR A 298 -20.63 37.10 6.20
CA THR A 298 -21.23 37.17 7.54
C THR A 298 -20.49 38.09 8.52
N ALA A 299 -19.33 38.64 8.17
CA ALA A 299 -18.45 39.39 9.09
C ALA A 299 -19.07 40.64 9.76
N SER A 300 -20.12 41.23 9.17
CA SER A 300 -20.73 42.48 9.69
C SER A 300 -22.26 42.37 9.70
N PRO A 301 -22.84 41.66 10.69
CA PRO A 301 -24.28 41.40 10.73
C PRO A 301 -25.11 42.67 10.97
N ASN A 302 -24.50 43.73 11.50
CA ASN A 302 -25.15 45.01 11.81
C ASN A 302 -25.12 46.00 10.63
N ASP A 303 -24.49 45.65 9.51
CA ASP A 303 -24.47 46.50 8.32
C ASP A 303 -25.88 46.68 7.75
N ASN A 304 -26.12 47.82 7.11
CA ASN A 304 -27.37 48.03 6.38
C ASN A 304 -27.51 47.00 5.23
N ILE A 305 -28.74 46.81 4.77
CA ILE A 305 -29.05 45.76 3.80
C ILE A 305 -28.35 45.95 2.44
N LEU A 306 -28.08 47.21 2.05
CA LEU A 306 -27.36 47.54 0.82
C LEU A 306 -25.90 47.06 0.89
N LEU A 307 -25.18 47.43 1.95
CA LEU A 307 -23.79 47.02 2.15
C LEU A 307 -23.64 45.50 2.29
N ARG A 308 -24.60 44.84 2.95
CA ARG A 308 -24.63 43.38 3.04
C ARG A 308 -24.83 42.73 1.67
N GLY A 309 -25.74 43.28 0.86
CA GLY A 309 -25.99 42.80 -0.49
C GLY A 309 -24.79 43.00 -1.41
N GLU A 310 -24.20 44.19 -1.44
CA GLU A 310 -22.99 44.50 -2.22
C GLU A 310 -21.83 43.56 -1.88
N ARG A 311 -21.65 43.24 -0.60
CA ARG A 311 -20.64 42.29 -0.14
C ARG A 311 -20.89 40.87 -0.66
N VAL A 312 -22.14 40.42 -0.67
CA VAL A 312 -22.49 39.13 -1.27
C VAL A 312 -22.22 39.14 -2.77
N LEU A 313 -22.57 40.21 -3.50
CA LEU A 313 -22.26 40.33 -4.93
C LEU A 313 -20.75 40.20 -5.19
N GLU A 314 -19.93 40.96 -4.46
CA GLU A 314 -18.46 40.97 -4.62
C GLU A 314 -17.86 39.58 -4.39
N HIS A 315 -18.18 38.96 -3.24
CA HIS A 315 -17.59 37.68 -2.89
C HIS A 315 -18.17 36.50 -3.69
N SER A 316 -19.42 36.60 -4.16
CA SER A 316 -20.00 35.58 -5.04
C SER A 316 -19.29 35.54 -6.38
N GLN A 317 -18.99 36.71 -6.97
CA GLN A 317 -18.22 36.75 -8.21
C GLN A 317 -16.81 36.20 -8.02
N ALA A 318 -16.13 36.56 -6.93
CA ALA A 318 -14.79 36.07 -6.63
C ALA A 318 -14.76 34.54 -6.48
N LEU A 319 -15.71 33.96 -5.73
CA LEU A 319 -15.78 32.52 -5.54
C LEU A 319 -16.18 31.78 -6.82
N ARG A 320 -17.12 32.32 -7.62
CA ARG A 320 -17.46 31.73 -8.94
C ARG A 320 -16.24 31.65 -9.85
N ASN A 321 -15.44 32.72 -9.94
CA ASN A 321 -14.23 32.74 -10.74
C ASN A 321 -13.22 31.66 -10.30
N TYR A 322 -13.15 31.37 -9.00
CA TYR A 322 -12.35 30.27 -8.45
C TYR A 322 -12.93 28.87 -8.79
N LEU A 323 -14.26 28.70 -8.75
CA LEU A 323 -14.92 27.41 -8.95
C LEU A 323 -15.02 26.98 -10.43
N TYR A 324 -15.19 27.92 -11.37
CA TYR A 324 -15.36 27.62 -12.79
C TYR A 324 -14.25 26.74 -13.38
N PRO A 325 -12.95 27.04 -13.17
CA PRO A 325 -11.88 26.17 -13.64
C PRO A 325 -11.91 24.77 -13.04
N LEU A 326 -12.46 24.60 -11.82
CA LEU A 326 -12.52 23.32 -11.12
C LEU A 326 -13.66 22.44 -11.64
N GLN A 327 -14.81 23.01 -12.01
CA GLN A 327 -16.02 22.27 -12.40
C GLN A 327 -15.76 21.21 -13.50
N GLY A 328 -15.03 21.58 -14.55
CA GLY A 328 -14.74 20.67 -15.68
C GLY A 328 -13.51 19.78 -15.47
N ARG A 329 -12.71 20.05 -14.44
CA ARG A 329 -11.40 19.41 -14.23
C ARG A 329 -11.35 18.55 -12.98
N TRP A 330 -12.27 18.72 -12.02
CA TRP A 330 -12.21 18.04 -10.72
C TRP A 330 -12.10 16.52 -10.82
N LEU A 331 -12.95 15.90 -11.65
CA LEU A 331 -13.00 14.44 -11.85
C LEU A 331 -12.14 13.94 -13.02
N ARG A 332 -11.52 14.86 -13.79
CA ARG A 332 -10.75 14.52 -15.01
C ARG A 332 -9.25 14.74 -14.84
N GLY A 333 -8.90 15.73 -14.03
CA GLY A 333 -7.54 16.08 -13.65
C GLY A 333 -7.05 15.06 -12.65
#